data_AF-A0A2S2C059-F1
#
_entry.id   AF-A0A2S2C059-F1
#
_cell.length_a   1.000
_cell.length_b   1.000
_cell.length_c   1.000
_cell.angle_alpha   90.00
_cell.angle_beta   90.00
_cell.angle_gamma   90.00
#
_symmetry.space_group_name_H-M   'P 1'
#
loop_
_entity.id
_entity.type
_entity.pdbx_description
1 polymer ?
#
loop_
_entity_poly.entity_id
_entity_poly.type
_entity_poly.pdbx_seq_one_letter_code
_entity_poly.pdbx_strand_id
1 'polypeptide(L)'
;MTAIRFTDTGSGHALTFSYDPDVVGIVKALPSNRRKYNPDGKQWMVHPEVVQGLVDALTAHGHTVTGLDAQEVPTGGVDPRLTQAVALLRDVIADMDAEDAAHKNLRAMLGAEPVDEDQPDF
;
A
#
# COMPACT_ATOMS: atom_id res chain seq x y z
N MET A 1 3.40 16.54 -20.41
CA MET A 1 2.14 15.99 -19.84
C MET A 1 1.50 15.12 -20.91
N THR A 2 1.43 13.82 -20.66
CA THR A 2 0.99 12.82 -21.64
C THR A 2 -0.16 12.04 -21.05
N ALA A 3 -1.20 11.80 -21.84
CA ALA A 3 -2.33 10.96 -21.43
C ALA A 3 -1.99 9.49 -21.71
N ILE A 4 -2.05 8.66 -20.66
CA ILE A 4 -1.87 7.21 -20.74
C ILE A 4 -3.22 6.56 -20.55
N ARG A 5 -3.58 5.70 -21.50
CA ARG A 5 -4.78 4.87 -21.43
C ARG A 5 -4.40 3.44 -21.09
N PHE A 6 -4.97 2.94 -20.01
CA PHE A 6 -4.95 1.52 -19.65
C PHE A 6 -6.17 0.84 -20.27
N THR A 7 -5.96 -0.34 -20.83
CA THR A 7 -7.03 -1.21 -21.35
C THR A 7 -6.85 -2.57 -20.73
N ASP A 8 -7.86 -3.05 -19.99
CA ASP A 8 -7.83 -4.40 -19.44
C ASP A 8 -7.89 -5.44 -20.56
N THR A 9 -7.07 -6.48 -20.44
CA THR A 9 -7.01 -7.60 -21.39
C THR A 9 -7.29 -8.95 -20.72
N GLY A 10 -7.86 -8.96 -19.52
CA GLY A 10 -8.11 -10.14 -18.67
C GLY A 10 -6.86 -10.83 -18.08
N SER A 11 -5.68 -10.57 -18.65
CA SER A 11 -4.37 -11.13 -18.23
C SER A 11 -3.39 -10.04 -17.79
N GLY A 12 -3.82 -8.78 -17.85
CA GLY A 12 -3.03 -7.61 -17.55
C GLY A 12 -3.60 -6.38 -18.23
N HIS A 13 -2.80 -5.33 -18.27
CA HIS A 13 -3.22 -4.05 -18.81
C HIS A 13 -2.34 -3.67 -20.00
N ALA A 14 -2.97 -3.30 -21.11
CA ALA A 14 -2.31 -2.68 -22.24
C ALA A 14 -2.27 -1.17 -22.03
N LEU A 15 -1.07 -0.59 -22.08
CA LEU A 15 -0.83 0.85 -22.03
C LEU A 15 -0.69 1.40 -23.43
N THR A 16 -1.50 2.41 -23.71
CA THR A 16 -1.49 3.17 -24.95
C THR A 16 -1.26 4.64 -24.63
N PHE A 17 -0.21 5.21 -25.20
CA PHE A 17 0.18 6.61 -25.02
C PHE A 17 0.98 7.09 -26.24
N SER A 18 0.95 8.40 -26.51
CA SER A 18 1.85 9.01 -27.49
C SER A 18 3.30 8.83 -27.05
N TYR A 19 4.22 8.62 -27.99
CA TYR A 19 5.63 8.40 -27.64
C TYR A 19 6.16 9.55 -26.76
N ASP A 20 6.48 9.20 -25.52
CA ASP A 20 7.01 10.10 -24.51
C ASP A 20 8.18 9.38 -23.84
N PRO A 21 9.41 9.92 -23.93
CA PRO A 21 10.60 9.24 -23.43
C PRO A 21 10.58 9.08 -21.90
N ASP A 22 9.89 9.96 -21.16
CA ASP A 22 9.76 9.88 -19.70
C ASP A 22 8.85 8.70 -19.34
N VAL A 23 7.70 8.59 -19.99
CA VAL A 23 6.77 7.46 -19.81
C VAL A 23 7.44 6.13 -20.17
N VAL A 24 8.20 6.09 -21.28
CA VAL A 24 8.96 4.90 -21.65
C VAL A 24 10.01 4.57 -20.59
N GLY A 25 10.67 5.57 -20.01
CA GLY A 25 11.62 5.41 -18.91
C GLY A 25 10.97 4.76 -17.69
N ILE A 26 9.82 5.27 -17.26
CA ILE A 26 9.05 4.75 -16.12
C ILE A 26 8.61 3.30 -16.37
N VAL A 27 8.05 3.00 -17.54
CA VAL A 27 7.68 1.62 -17.91
C VAL A 27 8.91 0.71 -17.95
N LYS A 28 10.06 1.23 -18.40
CA LYS A 28 11.35 0.52 -18.42
C LYS A 28 12.05 0.39 -17.05
N ALA A 29 11.57 1.09 -16.02
CA ALA A 29 12.02 0.90 -14.64
C ALA A 29 11.40 -0.33 -13.96
N LEU A 30 10.25 -0.82 -14.46
CA LEU A 30 9.62 -2.04 -13.97
C LEU A 30 10.54 -3.27 -14.13
N PRO A 31 10.25 -4.39 -13.44
CA PRO A 31 10.98 -5.63 -13.71
C PRO A 31 10.59 -6.19 -15.09
N SER A 32 11.58 -6.64 -15.85
CA SER A 32 11.41 -7.07 -17.26
C SER A 32 10.42 -8.23 -17.44
N ASN A 33 10.20 -9.06 -16.42
CA ASN A 33 9.22 -10.16 -16.43
C ASN A 33 7.77 -9.68 -16.21
N ARG A 34 7.55 -8.41 -15.84
CA ARG A 34 6.22 -7.82 -15.62
C ARG A 34 5.81 -6.84 -16.70
N ARG A 35 6.61 -6.69 -17.76
CA ARG A 35 6.31 -5.86 -18.92
C ARG A 35 6.62 -6.59 -20.22
N LYS A 36 5.84 -6.32 -21.26
CA LYS A 36 6.12 -6.79 -22.61
C LYS A 36 5.66 -5.75 -23.62
N TYR A 37 6.56 -5.30 -24.48
CA TYR A 37 6.18 -4.43 -25.58
C TYR A 37 5.52 -5.25 -26.70
N ASN A 38 4.35 -4.81 -27.15
CA ASN A 38 3.65 -5.35 -28.31
C ASN A 38 3.87 -4.41 -29.51
N PRO A 39 4.68 -4.81 -30.51
CA PRO A 39 5.00 -3.96 -31.66
C PRO A 39 3.81 -3.75 -32.60
N ASP A 40 2.91 -4.73 -32.74
CA ASP A 40 1.74 -4.66 -33.64
C ASP A 40 0.78 -3.56 -33.22
N GLY A 41 0.49 -3.47 -31.92
CA GLY A 41 -0.39 -2.45 -31.34
C GLY A 41 0.32 -1.21 -30.81
N LYS A 42 1.66 -1.16 -30.90
CA LYS A 42 2.51 -0.11 -30.30
C LYS A 42 2.16 0.17 -28.83
N GLN A 43 1.94 -0.89 -28.06
CA GLN A 43 1.40 -0.82 -26.70
C GLN A 43 2.23 -1.66 -25.73
N TRP A 44 2.27 -1.25 -24.47
CA TRP A 44 2.99 -1.97 -23.43
C TRP A 44 2.02 -2.82 -22.62
N MET A 45 2.22 -4.14 -22.62
CA MET A 45 1.51 -5.04 -21.72
C MET A 45 2.20 -5.01 -20.37
N VAL A 46 1.47 -4.73 -19.30
CA VAL A 46 1.97 -4.80 -17.93
C VAL A 46 1.14 -5.75 -17.08
N HIS A 47 1.80 -6.41 -16.14
CA HIS A 47 1.16 -7.32 -15.21
C HIS A 47 0.29 -6.55 -14.19
N PRO A 48 -0.88 -7.06 -13.78
CA PRO A 48 -1.79 -6.34 -12.86
C PRO A 48 -1.12 -5.98 -11.52
N GLU A 49 -0.24 -6.84 -11.00
CA GLU A 49 0.48 -6.59 -9.73
C GLU A 49 1.34 -5.32 -9.72
N VAL A 50 1.81 -4.84 -10.88
CA VAL A 50 2.66 -3.63 -10.96
C VAL A 50 1.89 -2.39 -11.41
N VAL A 51 0.61 -2.52 -11.77
CA VAL A 51 -0.21 -1.42 -12.29
C VAL A 51 -0.32 -0.30 -11.27
N GLN A 52 -0.63 -0.61 -10.01
CA GLN A 52 -0.83 0.41 -8.99
C GLN A 52 0.42 1.28 -8.77
N GLY A 53 1.60 0.65 -8.69
CA GLY A 53 2.87 1.37 -8.55
C GLY A 53 3.24 2.16 -9.81
N LEU A 54 2.88 1.65 -10.99
CA LEU A 54 3.07 2.37 -12.25
C LEU A 54 2.18 3.61 -12.33
N VAL A 55 0.93 3.53 -11.90
CA VAL A 55 -0.01 4.65 -11.87
C VAL A 55 0.48 5.75 -10.92
N ASP A 56 0.96 5.36 -9.74
CA ASP A 56 1.53 6.28 -8.77
C ASP A 56 2.74 7.03 -9.36
N ALA A 57 3.68 6.29 -9.97
CA ALA A 57 4.85 6.88 -10.63
C ALA A 57 4.46 7.82 -11.79
N LEU A 58 3.52 7.42 -12.65
CA LEU A 58 3.05 8.26 -13.76
C LEU A 58 2.37 9.54 -13.26
N THR A 59 1.58 9.44 -12.19
CA THR A 59 0.89 10.59 -11.59
C THR A 59 1.88 11.53 -10.89
N ALA A 60 2.87 10.99 -10.18
CA ALA A 60 3.95 11.74 -9.56
C ALA A 60 4.78 12.53 -10.57
N HIS A 61 4.94 12.00 -11.79
CA HIS A 61 5.58 12.67 -12.92
C HIS A 61 4.66 13.64 -13.69
N GLY A 62 3.43 13.86 -13.22
CA GLY A 62 2.49 14.83 -13.81
C GLY A 62 1.80 14.32 -15.09
N HIS A 63 1.72 13.01 -15.28
CA HIS A 63 0.96 12.41 -16.37
C HIS A 63 -0.48 12.09 -15.97
N THR A 64 -1.37 12.08 -16.95
CA THR A 64 -2.78 11.72 -16.72
C THR A 64 -3.00 10.26 -17.08
N VAL A 65 -3.56 9.50 -16.14
CA VAL A 65 -3.92 8.09 -16.34
C VAL A 65 -5.42 7.95 -16.49
N THR A 66 -5.86 7.14 -17.46
CA THR A 66 -7.28 6.87 -17.76
C THR A 66 -7.50 5.40 -18.10
N GLY A 67 -8.75 4.93 -18.02
CA GLY A 67 -9.12 3.57 -18.46
C GLY A 67 -8.91 2.46 -17.42
N LEU A 68 -8.58 2.83 -16.19
CA LEU A 68 -8.60 1.93 -15.02
C LEU A 68 -9.99 1.82 -14.37
N ASP A 69 -10.96 2.67 -14.78
CA ASP A 69 -12.36 2.66 -14.32
C ASP A 69 -13.13 1.35 -14.56
N ALA A 70 -12.59 0.42 -15.36
CA ALA A 70 -13.19 -0.90 -15.56
C ALA A 70 -12.83 -1.90 -14.45
N GLN A 71 -11.82 -1.60 -13.64
CA GLN A 71 -11.65 -2.24 -12.37
C GLN A 71 -12.34 -1.31 -11.37
N GLU A 72 -13.56 -1.65 -10.99
CA GLU A 72 -13.99 -1.36 -9.63
C GLU A 72 -12.76 -1.66 -8.78
N VAL A 73 -12.17 -0.62 -8.21
CA VAL A 73 -11.34 -0.81 -7.02
C VAL A 73 -12.21 -1.75 -6.18
N PRO A 74 -11.76 -2.92 -5.72
CA PRO A 74 -12.41 -3.53 -4.59
C PRO A 74 -12.19 -2.51 -3.46
N THR A 75 -13.07 -1.52 -3.40
CA THR A 75 -13.23 -0.56 -2.33
C THR A 75 -13.65 -1.46 -1.19
N GLY A 76 -12.67 -1.98 -0.46
CA GLY A 76 -12.87 -2.71 0.78
C GLY A 76 -14.09 -3.62 0.75
N GLY A 77 -14.09 -4.64 -0.11
CA GLY A 77 -14.65 -5.91 0.33
C GLY A 77 -13.73 -6.43 1.43
N VAL A 78 -13.70 -5.76 2.59
CA VAL A 78 -13.03 -6.30 3.76
C VAL A 78 -13.76 -7.60 4.00
N ASP A 79 -13.10 -8.72 3.73
CA ASP A 79 -13.66 -10.03 4.02
C ASP A 79 -14.31 -9.94 5.40
N PRO A 80 -15.60 -10.27 5.57
CA PRO A 80 -16.26 -10.14 6.86
C PRO A 80 -15.47 -10.90 7.94
N ARG A 81 -14.73 -11.95 7.55
CA ARG A 81 -13.76 -12.66 8.38
C ARG A 81 -12.54 -11.83 8.78
N LEU A 82 -11.98 -11.03 7.87
CA LEU A 82 -10.86 -10.13 8.16
C LEU A 82 -11.32 -8.97 9.05
N THR A 83 -12.52 -8.43 8.82
CA THR A 83 -13.15 -7.44 9.73
C THR A 83 -13.37 -8.04 11.12
N GLN A 84 -13.87 -9.27 11.20
CA GLN A 84 -14.09 -9.97 12.47
C GLN A 84 -12.76 -10.26 13.19
N ALA A 85 -11.73 -10.67 12.44
CA ALA A 85 -10.40 -10.93 12.99
C ALA A 85 -9.75 -9.65 13.53
N VAL A 86 -9.86 -8.52 12.81
CA VAL A 86 -9.37 -7.21 13.26
C VAL A 86 -10.16 -6.72 14.48
N ALA A 87 -11.47 -6.93 14.53
CA ALA A 87 -12.29 -6.60 15.70
C ALA A 87 -11.90 -7.42 16.94
N LEU A 88 -11.70 -8.73 16.79
CA LEU A 88 -11.24 -9.61 17.87
C LEU A 88 -9.83 -9.22 18.35
N LEU A 89 -8.91 -8.91 17.44
CA LEU A 89 -7.56 -8.45 17.82
C LEU A 89 -7.59 -7.12 18.58
N ARG A 90 -8.48 -6.18 18.21
CA ARG A 90 -8.63 -4.92 18.95
C ARG A 90 -9.19 -5.13 20.35
N ASP A 91 -10.13 -6.06 20.52
CA ASP A 91 -10.70 -6.39 21.82
C ASP A 91 -9.66 -7.02 22.75
N VAL A 92 -8.83 -7.93 22.24
CA VAL A 92 -7.71 -8.53 23.00
C VAL A 92 -6.68 -7.48 23.40
N ILE A 93 -6.34 -6.54 22.52
CA ILE A 93 -5.40 -5.45 22.85
C ILE A 93 -6.02 -4.53 23.92
N ALA A 94 -7.32 -4.24 23.84
CA ALA A 94 -8.01 -3.42 24.84
C ALA A 94 -8.08 -4.11 26.21
N ASP A 95 -8.25 -5.43 26.24
CA ASP A 95 -8.22 -6.22 27.48
C ASP A 95 -6.81 -6.24 28.10
N MET A 96 -5.77 -6.40 27.28
CA MET A 96 -4.37 -6.32 27.74
C MET A 96 -3.99 -4.92 28.27
N ASP A 97 -4.49 -3.84 27.66
CA ASP A 97 -4.26 -2.46 28.14
C ASP A 97 -5.01 -2.18 29.45
N ALA A 98 -6.18 -2.80 29.65
CA ALA A 98 -6.92 -2.73 30.91
C ALA A 98 -6.20 -3.46 32.05
N GLU A 99 -5.56 -4.60 31.78
CA GLU A 99 -4.74 -5.31 32.78
C GLU A 99 -3.48 -4.52 33.17
N ASP A 100 -2.79 -3.88 32.21
CA ASP A 100 -1.62 -3.02 32.50
C ASP A 100 -2.01 -1.78 33.32
N ALA A 101 -3.14 -1.14 32.98
CA ALA A 101 -3.69 -0.02 33.73
C ALA A 101 -4.08 -0.42 35.17
N ALA A 102 -4.63 -1.63 35.36
CA ALA A 102 -4.95 -2.15 36.69
C ALA A 102 -3.70 -2.39 37.54
N HIS A 103 -2.63 -2.94 36.95
CA HIS A 103 -1.35 -3.14 37.63
C HIS A 103 -0.67 -1.82 38.02
N LYS A 104 -0.76 -0.81 37.14
CA LYS A 104 -0.21 0.53 37.40
C LYS A 104 -0.96 1.24 38.53
N ASN A 105 -2.28 1.09 38.61
CA ASN A 105 -3.09 1.69 39.67
C ASN A 105 -2.90 0.98 41.02
N LEU A 106 -2.70 -0.35 41.03
CA LEU A 106 -2.33 -1.10 42.23
C LEU A 106 -0.96 -0.67 42.77
N ARG A 107 0.02 -0.43 41.89
CA ARG A 107 1.36 0.07 42.25
C ARG A 107 1.33 1.51 42.79
N ALA A 108 0.45 2.35 42.26
CA ALA A 108 0.25 3.71 42.77
C ALA A 108 -0.46 3.73 44.14
N MET A 109 -1.38 2.78 44.40
CA MET A 109 -2.05 2.65 45.71
C MET A 109 -1.15 2.04 46.79
N LEU A 110 -0.16 1.21 46.44
CA LEU A 110 0.78 0.61 47.40
C LEU A 110 1.98 1.51 47.78
N GLY A 111 2.06 2.74 47.28
CA GLY A 111 3.05 3.72 47.75
C GLY A 111 4.52 3.32 47.54
N ALA A 112 4.84 2.60 46.46
CA ALA A 112 6.24 2.34 46.12
C ALA A 112 6.85 3.62 45.52
N GLU A 113 7.55 4.37 46.36
CA GLU A 113 8.36 5.55 45.98
C GLU A 113 9.31 5.21 44.82
N PRO A 114 9.61 6.16 43.91
CA PRO A 114 10.66 5.96 42.93
C PRO A 114 11.99 5.80 43.68
N VAL A 115 12.63 4.64 43.50
CA VAL A 115 14.05 4.50 43.85
C VAL A 115 14.79 5.44 42.92
N ASP A 116 15.25 6.55 43.48
CA ASP A 116 16.18 7.48 42.86
C ASP A 116 17.50 6.74 42.68
N GLU A 117 17.68 6.06 41.53
CA GLU A 117 18.98 5.53 41.11
C GLU A 117 19.76 6.65 40.40
N ASP A 118 20.09 7.70 41.15
CA ASP A 118 21.24 8.57 40.88
C ASP A 118 22.36 8.19 41.84
N GLN A 119 23.32 7.39 41.35
CA GLN A 119 24.75 7.65 41.54
C GLN A 119 25.60 6.55 40.87
N PRO A 120 26.40 6.86 39.84
CA PRO A 120 27.57 6.07 39.52
C PRO A 120 28.70 6.43 40.50
N ASP A 121 29.10 5.48 41.34
CA ASP A 121 30.34 5.61 42.14
C ASP A 121 31.56 5.23 41.27
N PHE A 122 32.65 5.96 41.49
CA PHE A 122 33.88 5.99 40.68
C PHE A 122 34.68 4.67 40.69
#